data_AF-A0A965B5G6-F1
#
_entry.id   AF-A0A965B5G6-F1
#
_cell.length_a   1.000
_cell.length_b   1.000
_cell.length_c   1.000
_cell.angle_alpha   90.00
_cell.angle_beta   90.00
_cell.angle_gamma   90.00
#
_symmetry.space_group_name_H-M   'P 1'
#
loop_
_entity.id
_entity.type
_entity.pdbx_description
1 polymer ?
#
loop_
_entity_poly.entity_id
_entity_poly.type
_entity_poly.pdbx_seq_one_letter_code
_entity_poly.pdbx_strand_id
1 'polypeptide(L)' 'MDIVSENKCFDGTQGVYTHRSEVCDCDMTFGLFMPSLARTTDVPVLWYLSGLTCTHENAMVK' A
#
# COMPACT_ATOMS: atom_id res chain seq x y z
N MET A 1 -6.53 7.78 -8.70
CA MET A 1 -5.97 6.96 -7.60
C MET A 1 -6.97 7.08 -6.49
N ASP A 2 -7.56 5.96 -6.12
CA ASP A 2 -8.75 5.91 -5.28
C ASP A 2 -8.41 5.16 -3.99
N ILE A 3 -8.93 5.66 -2.87
CA ILE A 3 -8.76 5.04 -1.55
C ILE A 3 -9.78 3.90 -1.44
N VAL A 4 -9.31 2.68 -1.27
CA VAL A 4 -10.16 1.49 -1.06
C VAL A 4 -10.45 1.31 0.42
N SER A 5 -9.42 1.38 1.27
CA SER A 5 -9.56 1.37 2.72
C SER A 5 -8.36 1.98 3.44
N GLU A 6 -8.56 2.44 4.67
CA GLU A 6 -7.50 2.90 5.56
C GLU A 6 -7.79 2.45 6.99
N ASN A 7 -6.76 1.99 7.69
CA ASN A 7 -6.85 1.56 9.08
C ASN A 7 -5.68 2.14 9.87
N LYS A 8 -5.95 2.56 11.12
CA LYS A 8 -4.87 2.94 12.04
C LYS A 8 -4.07 1.70 12.42
N CYS A 9 -2.74 1.78 12.35
CA CYS A 9 -1.84 0.66 12.62
C CYS A 9 -0.49 1.18 13.11
N PHE A 10 0.01 0.71 14.26
CA PHE A 10 1.32 1.11 14.84
C PHE A 10 1.61 2.63 14.75
N ASP A 11 0.67 3.47 15.20
CA ASP A 11 0.68 4.95 15.11
C ASP A 11 0.74 5.57 13.70
N GLY A 12 0.80 4.73 12.66
CA GLY A 12 0.64 5.07 11.26
C GLY A 12 -0.73 4.71 10.68
N THR A 13 -0.79 4.69 9.36
CA THR A 13 -1.97 4.30 8.59
C THR A 13 -1.60 3.18 7.62
N GLN A 14 -2.32 2.06 7.68
CA GLN A 14 -2.28 1.04 6.65
C GLN A 14 -3.39 1.33 5.65
N GLY A 15 -3.03 1.70 4.42
CA GLY A 15 -3.96 1.99 3.33
C GLY A 15 -3.93 0.94 2.22
N VAL A 16 -5.05 0.83 1.50
CA VAL A 16 -5.20 0.09 0.25
C VAL A 16 -5.72 1.04 -0.82
N TYR A 17 -5.07 1.05 -1.97
CA TYR A 17 -5.32 2.01 -3.04
C TYR A 17 -5.44 1.31 -4.38
N THR A 18 -6.29 1.84 -5.26
CA THR A 18 -6.43 1.39 -6.65
C THR A 18 -6.11 2.53 -7.61
N HIS A 19 -5.46 2.22 -8.73
CA HIS A 19 -5.23 3.17 -9.81
C HIS A 19 -5.28 2.45 -11.16
N ARG A 20 -5.68 3.16 -12.22
CA ARG A 20 -5.52 2.70 -13.60
C ARG A 20 -4.03 2.73 -13.96
N SER A 21 -3.45 1.58 -14.28
CA SER A 21 -2.08 1.46 -14.78
C SER A 21 -2.06 1.52 -16.30
N GLU A 22 -1.34 2.48 -16.86
CA GLU A 22 -1.12 2.58 -18.32
C GLU A 22 -0.23 1.44 -18.82
N VAL A 23 0.76 1.01 -18.02
CA VAL A 23 1.73 -0.03 -18.41
C VAL A 23 1.09 -1.41 -18.43
N CYS A 24 0.18 -1.69 -17.47
CA CYS A 24 -0.50 -2.97 -17.36
C CYS A 24 -1.87 -2.99 -18.07
N ASP A 25 -2.35 -1.83 -18.52
CA ASP A 25 -3.67 -1.60 -19.13
C ASP A 25 -4.84 -2.16 -18.30
N CYS A 26 -4.74 -2.06 -16.96
CA CYS A 26 -5.75 -2.51 -16.03
C CYS A 26 -5.77 -1.67 -14.75
N ASP A 27 -6.82 -1.84 -13.94
CA ASP A 27 -6.84 -1.27 -12.59
C ASP A 27 -5.98 -2.14 -11.67
N MET A 28 -5.05 -1.50 -10.96
CA MET A 28 -4.06 -2.13 -10.11
C MET A 28 -4.23 -1.67 -8.66
N THR A 29 -4.30 -2.64 -7.74
CA THR A 29 -4.49 -2.42 -6.30
C THR A 29 -3.23 -2.76 -5.51
N PHE A 30 -2.80 -1.88 -4.63
CA PHE A 30 -1.64 -2.07 -3.76
C PHE A 30 -1.90 -1.61 -2.32
N GLY A 31 -1.13 -2.15 -1.38
CA GLY A 31 -1.10 -1.72 0.01
C GLY A 31 0.08 -0.78 0.30
N LEU A 32 -0.13 0.20 1.17
CA LEU A 32 0.92 1.13 1.60
C LEU A 32 0.77 1.44 3.09
N PHE A 33 1.83 1.17 3.85
CA PHE A 33 1.94 1.61 5.24
C PHE A 33 2.62 2.97 5.31
N MET A 34 1.91 3.95 5.86
CA MET A 34 2.41 5.30 6.10
C MET A 34 2.73 5.48 7.60
N PRO A 35 4.01 5.54 8.00
CA PRO A 35 4.37 5.76 9.40
C PRO A 35 4.00 7.17 9.85
N SER A 36 3.83 7.37 11.15
CA SER A 36 3.49 8.67 11.74
C SER A 36 4.44 9.81 11.33
N LEU A 37 5.73 9.49 11.21
CA LEU A 37 6.80 10.41 10.82
C LEU A 37 6.61 10.98 9.40
N ALA A 38 5.97 10.22 8.50
CA ALA A 38 5.71 10.66 7.13
C ALA A 38 4.75 11.86 7.02
N ARG A 39 4.10 12.26 8.14
CA ARG A 39 3.26 13.46 8.19
C ARG A 39 4.07 14.76 8.25
N THR A 40 5.33 14.70 8.67
CA THR A 40 6.15 15.91 8.93
C THR A 40 7.45 15.93 8.14
N THR A 41 7.91 14.79 7.64
CA THR A 41 9.13 14.68 6.83
C THR A 41 8.99 13.56 5.82
N ASP A 42 9.72 13.68 4.72
CA ASP A 42 9.92 12.57 3.81
C ASP A 42 10.61 11.42 4.54
N VAL A 43 10.21 10.19 4.21
CA VAL A 43 10.74 8.95 4.76
C VAL A 43 11.17 8.04 3.61
N PRO A 44 12.16 7.16 3.82
CA PRO A 44 12.55 6.19 2.80
C PRO A 44 11.41 5.21 2.51
N VAL A 45 11.34 4.71 1.27
CA VAL A 45 10.36 3.72 0.83
C VAL A 45 11.01 2.34 0.73
N LEU A 46 10.34 1.33 1.31
CA LEU A 46 10.67 -0.08 1.11
C LEU A 46 9.60 -0.74 0.24
N TRP A 47 9.99 -1.30 -0.90
CA TRP A 47 9.10 -2.07 -1.76
C TRP A 47 9.15 -3.55 -1.37
N TYR A 48 8.02 -4.09 -0.96
CA TYR A 48 7.83 -5.51 -0.75
C TYR A 48 7.12 -6.13 -1.94
N LEU A 49 7.74 -7.14 -2.56
CA LEU A 49 7.17 -7.87 -3.69
C LEU A 49 6.70 -9.25 -3.21
N SER A 50 5.40 -9.47 -3.25
CA SER A 50 4.80 -10.73 -2.83
C SER A 50 5.17 -11.89 -3.75
N GLY A 51 5.10 -13.11 -3.22
CA GLY A 51 5.37 -14.34 -3.97
C GLY A 51 4.23 -14.77 -4.90
N LEU A 52 4.39 -15.95 -5.52
CA LEU A 52 3.37 -16.55 -6.37
C LEU A 52 2.02 -16.65 -5.65
N THR A 53 0.93 -16.41 -6.39
CA THR A 53 -0.48 -16.42 -5.93
C THR A 53 -0.84 -15.45 -4.80
N CYS A 54 0.07 -14.55 -4.41
CA CYS A 54 -0.19 -13.57 -3.37
C CYS A 54 -0.76 -12.26 -3.91
N THR A 55 -1.57 -11.59 -3.09
CA THR A 55 -2.03 -10.22 -3.30
C THR A 55 -1.40 -9.29 -2.25
N HIS A 56 -1.73 -7.99 -2.29
CA HIS A 56 -1.32 -7.02 -1.28
C HIS A 56 -1.81 -7.41 0.13
N GLU A 57 -2.98 -8.05 0.26
CA GLU A 57 -3.54 -8.48 1.54
C GLU A 57 -2.65 -9.49 2.27
N ASN A 58 -2.00 -10.40 1.54
CA ASN A 58 -1.20 -11.47 2.12
C ASN A 58 0.04 -10.95 2.86
N ALA A 59 0.64 -9.84 2.41
CA ALA A 59 1.84 -9.26 3.03
C ALA A 59 1.51 -8.39 4.25
N MET A 60 0.26 -7.94 4.38
CA MET A 60 -0.17 -7.02 5.44
C MET A 60 -0.81 -7.75 6.64
N VAL A 61 -1.36 -8.95 6.42
CA VAL A 61 -2.16 -9.68 7.42
C VAL A 61 -1.44 -10.91 8.01
N LYS A 62 -0.50 -11.52 7.27
CA LYS A 62 0.27 -12.70 7.72
C LYS A 62 1.69 -12.33 8.09
#